data_AF-A0A0C3QDL5-F1
#
_entry.id   AF-A0A0C3QDL5-F1
#
_cell.length_a   1.000
_cell.length_b   1.000
_cell.length_c   1.000
_cell.angle_alpha   90.00
_cell.angle_beta   90.00
_cell.angle_gamma   90.00
#
_symmetry.space_group_name_H-M   'P 1'
#
loop_
_entity.id
_entity.type
_entity.pdbx_description
1 polymer ?
#
loop_
_entity_poly.entity_id
_entity_poly.type
_entity_poly.pdbx_seq_one_letter_code
_entity_poly.pdbx_strand_id
1 'polypeptide(L)'
;MGYTVLVRWKDADEKNDLAGFGRIAQQITGVHGGATKGQWQLYARFYKSTTWPSRSINTMTTGDTCFVLCEDTSAPGHVSFENTKRATLAQDPNAQVPARPSHYKSTSLTLSPPTLLGLLFQQIGGGTVWSNWMPGALPDIEINGAVFQIGEDLIIRVGRVIQKNQPRGLVIEAELIPLPRAPGPGEDPRLLQELITAVAPTNADVKAVSLTEEQWNEILAGPDQETTTKTSNDDDDDDLFTWPGKEDETSPQKDWIGPEREKRSAFLLLKLLVTEGTQR
;
A
#
# COMPACT_ATOMS: atom_id res chain seq x y z
N MET A 1 7.93 14.84 2.90
CA MET A 1 7.56 13.44 2.64
C MET A 1 6.95 12.91 3.91
N GLY A 2 5.80 12.24 3.85
CA GLY A 2 5.23 11.60 5.04
C GLY A 2 5.94 10.28 5.35
N TYR A 3 5.62 9.70 6.51
CA TYR A 3 6.14 8.39 6.91
C TYR A 3 5.00 7.54 7.44
N THR A 4 4.97 6.28 7.02
CA THR A 4 3.99 5.30 7.50
C THR A 4 4.71 4.11 8.07
N VAL A 5 4.36 3.73 9.29
CA VAL A 5 4.87 2.53 9.95
C VAL A 5 3.68 1.67 10.35
N LEU A 6 3.77 0.40 9.98
CA LEU A 6 2.74 -0.58 10.28
C LEU A 6 3.29 -1.58 11.28
N VAL A 7 2.54 -1.82 12.35
CA VAL A 7 2.86 -2.78 13.40
C VAL A 7 1.76 -3.83 13.48
N ARG A 8 2.18 -5.08 13.42
CA ARG A 8 1.33 -6.22 13.73
C ARG A 8 1.53 -6.67 15.16
N TRP A 9 0.43 -6.94 15.86
CA TRP A 9 0.45 -7.70 17.11
C TRP A 9 -0.47 -8.93 16.99
N LYS A 10 0.14 -10.10 16.74
CA LYS A 10 -0.58 -11.36 16.46
C LYS A 10 -1.29 -11.91 17.70
N ASP A 11 -0.61 -11.85 18.84
CA ASP A 11 -1.10 -12.42 20.11
C ASP A 11 -1.90 -11.43 20.94
N ALA A 12 -2.47 -10.41 20.27
CA ALA A 12 -3.18 -9.35 20.96
C ALA A 12 -4.43 -9.81 21.72
N ASP A 13 -4.92 -11.04 21.46
CA ASP A 13 -5.39 -11.93 22.54
C ASP A 13 -5.85 -13.33 22.06
N GLU A 14 -5.29 -14.40 22.63
CA GLU A 14 -6.00 -15.68 22.74
C GLU A 14 -7.03 -15.67 23.90
N LYS A 15 -7.11 -14.60 24.72
CA LYS A 15 -7.94 -14.61 25.94
C LYS A 15 -8.87 -13.41 26.18
N ASN A 16 -8.76 -12.28 25.48
CA ASN A 16 -9.71 -11.14 25.57
C ASN A 16 -9.48 -9.99 24.55
N ASP A 17 -9.80 -10.19 23.26
CA ASP A 17 -9.64 -9.21 22.17
C ASP A 17 -10.17 -7.77 22.44
N LEU A 18 -11.15 -7.61 23.34
CA LEU A 18 -11.62 -6.29 23.75
C LEU A 18 -10.60 -5.51 24.58
N ALA A 19 -9.78 -6.20 25.39
CA ALA A 19 -8.81 -5.57 26.28
C ALA A 19 -7.62 -4.98 25.50
N GLY A 20 -7.09 -5.67 24.50
CA GLY A 20 -5.95 -5.19 23.71
C GLY A 20 -6.25 -3.88 22.99
N PHE A 21 -7.34 -3.85 22.21
CA PHE A 21 -7.78 -2.63 21.52
C PHE A 21 -8.12 -1.50 22.50
N GLY A 22 -8.88 -1.80 23.55
CA GLY A 22 -9.29 -0.81 24.55
C GLY A 22 -8.11 -0.16 25.27
N ARG A 23 -7.07 -0.95 25.60
CA ARG A 23 -5.83 -0.45 26.21
C ARG A 23 -5.08 0.51 25.30
N ILE A 24 -4.89 0.14 24.04
CA ILE A 24 -4.22 1.01 23.06
C ILE A 24 -5.01 2.31 22.87
N ALA A 25 -6.34 2.21 22.71
CA ALA A 25 -7.19 3.38 22.57
C ALA A 25 -7.11 4.30 23.80
N GLN A 26 -7.12 3.72 25.01
CA GLN A 26 -6.96 4.47 26.26
C GLN A 26 -5.58 5.10 26.38
N GLN A 27 -4.53 4.43 25.93
CA GLN A 27 -3.18 4.97 25.96
C GLN A 27 -3.04 6.15 24.99
N ILE A 28 -3.54 6.02 23.77
CA ILE A 28 -3.53 7.09 22.77
C ILE A 28 -4.29 8.31 23.28
N THR A 29 -5.51 8.12 23.78
CA THR A 29 -6.39 9.22 24.20
C THR A 29 -6.01 9.82 25.56
N GLY A 30 -5.67 8.98 26.53
CA GLY A 30 -5.39 9.38 27.90
C GLY A 30 -3.96 9.82 28.17
N VAL A 31 -2.97 9.18 27.54
CA VAL A 31 -1.54 9.47 27.78
C VAL A 31 -0.98 10.41 26.72
N HIS A 32 -1.29 10.15 25.44
CA HIS A 32 -0.73 10.91 24.33
C HIS A 32 -1.64 12.06 23.85
N GLY A 33 -2.79 12.28 24.49
CA GLY A 33 -3.70 13.37 24.14
C GLY A 33 -4.36 13.23 22.76
N GLY A 34 -4.46 12.01 22.24
CA GLY A 34 -5.09 11.74 20.95
C GLY A 34 -6.60 11.92 20.98
N ALA A 35 -7.18 12.33 19.85
CA ALA A 35 -8.61 12.45 19.64
C ALA A 35 -9.10 11.40 18.63
N THR A 36 -10.23 10.75 18.92
CA THR A 36 -10.89 9.84 17.98
C THR A 36 -11.49 10.61 16.81
N LYS A 37 -11.14 10.24 15.58
CA LYS A 37 -11.59 10.89 14.34
C LYS A 37 -12.65 10.11 13.59
N GLY A 38 -12.66 8.79 13.71
CA GLY A 38 -13.62 7.96 12.98
C GLY A 38 -13.38 6.46 13.15
N GLN A 39 -14.14 5.69 12.38
CA GLN A 39 -13.96 4.25 12.25
C GLN A 39 -12.97 3.93 11.15
N TRP A 40 -12.29 2.81 11.30
CA TRP A 40 -11.39 2.26 10.29
C TRP A 40 -11.87 0.86 9.91
N GLN A 41 -12.35 0.70 8.68
CA GLN A 41 -12.90 -0.55 8.19
C GLN A 41 -12.28 -0.89 6.84
N LEU A 42 -11.69 -2.09 6.76
CA LEU A 42 -11.05 -2.58 5.55
C LEU A 42 -11.40 -4.05 5.32
N TYR A 43 -11.49 -4.45 4.05
CA TYR A 43 -11.76 -5.83 3.66
C TYR A 43 -10.70 -6.30 2.67
N ALA A 44 -9.99 -7.37 3.01
CA ALA A 44 -8.99 -7.97 2.14
C ALA A 44 -9.45 -9.30 1.55
N ARG A 45 -9.06 -9.56 0.30
CA ARG A 45 -9.24 -10.85 -0.38
C ARG A 45 -7.97 -11.25 -1.12
N PHE A 46 -7.71 -12.55 -1.16
CA PHE A 46 -6.52 -13.13 -1.75
C PHE A 46 -6.91 -14.18 -2.79
N TYR A 47 -6.59 -13.88 -4.04
CA TYR A 47 -6.81 -14.75 -5.18
C TYR A 47 -5.44 -15.27 -5.65
N LYS A 48 -5.34 -16.59 -5.82
CA LYS A 48 -4.15 -17.22 -6.39
C LYS A 48 -4.54 -17.90 -7.69
N SER A 49 -3.71 -17.77 -8.73
CA SER A 49 -4.05 -18.44 -9.97
C SER A 49 -3.79 -19.94 -9.85
N THR A 50 -4.77 -20.75 -10.27
CA THR A 50 -4.65 -22.20 -10.42
C THR A 50 -3.82 -22.56 -11.65
N THR A 51 -3.92 -21.76 -12.71
CA THR A 51 -3.21 -21.95 -13.98
C THR A 51 -1.76 -21.44 -13.90
N TRP A 52 -1.52 -20.32 -13.20
CA TRP A 52 -0.20 -19.71 -13.05
C TRP A 52 0.14 -19.49 -11.57
N PRO A 53 0.71 -20.49 -10.87
CA PRO A 53 0.93 -20.41 -9.42
C PRO A 53 1.84 -19.27 -8.94
N SER A 54 2.63 -18.67 -9.84
CA SER A 54 3.44 -17.47 -9.60
C SER A 54 2.63 -16.18 -9.54
N ARG A 55 1.34 -16.23 -9.93
CA ARG A 55 0.44 -15.09 -10.02
C ARG A 55 -0.57 -15.05 -8.89
N SER A 56 -0.67 -13.90 -8.25
CA SER A 56 -1.69 -13.59 -7.25
C SER A 56 -2.34 -12.24 -7.53
N ILE A 57 -3.59 -12.12 -7.12
CA ILE A 57 -4.32 -10.86 -7.06
C ILE A 57 -4.78 -10.69 -5.63
N ASN A 58 -4.33 -9.62 -4.98
CA ASN A 58 -4.69 -9.29 -3.61
C ASN A 58 -5.46 -7.98 -3.64
N THR A 59 -6.58 -7.91 -2.92
CA THR A 59 -7.45 -6.73 -2.96
C THR A 59 -7.69 -6.21 -1.57
N MET A 60 -7.74 -4.89 -1.40
CA MET A 60 -8.13 -4.21 -0.18
C MET A 60 -9.23 -3.19 -0.49
N THR A 61 -10.40 -3.38 0.09
CA THR A 61 -11.54 -2.48 -0.07
C THR A 61 -11.68 -1.57 1.14
N THR A 62 -11.83 -0.27 0.90
CA THR A 62 -12.16 0.75 1.91
C THR A 62 -13.26 1.64 1.37
N GLY A 63 -14.42 1.68 2.04
CA GLY A 63 -15.59 2.39 1.55
C GLY A 63 -15.94 2.03 0.10
N ASP A 64 -15.87 3.03 -0.79
CA ASP A 64 -16.22 2.94 -2.21
C ASP A 64 -15.02 2.67 -3.14
N THR A 65 -13.84 2.39 -2.57
CA THR A 65 -12.60 2.18 -3.32
C THR A 65 -12.04 0.80 -3.05
N CYS A 66 -11.57 0.12 -4.10
CA CYS A 66 -10.89 -1.16 -4.02
C CYS A 66 -9.49 -1.02 -4.63
N PHE A 67 -8.47 -1.25 -3.82
CA PHE A 67 -7.07 -1.27 -4.25
C PHE A 67 -6.69 -2.71 -4.57
N VAL A 68 -6.16 -2.91 -5.77
CA VAL A 68 -5.78 -4.22 -6.29
C VAL A 68 -4.27 -4.25 -6.48
N LEU A 69 -3.64 -5.27 -5.92
CA LEU A 69 -2.24 -5.62 -6.11
C LEU A 69 -2.16 -6.93 -6.89
N CYS A 70 -1.73 -6.85 -8.14
CA CYS A 70 -1.37 -8.02 -8.92
C CYS A 70 0.13 -8.30 -8.73
N GLU A 71 0.47 -9.53 -8.38
CA GLU A 71 1.86 -9.97 -8.28
C GLU A 71 2.13 -11.11 -9.25
N ASP A 72 3.24 -11.04 -9.99
CA ASP A 72 3.80 -12.16 -10.76
C ASP A 72 5.28 -12.33 -10.40
N THR A 73 5.61 -13.36 -9.61
CA THR A 73 6.99 -13.60 -9.18
C THR A 73 7.92 -14.02 -10.31
N SER A 74 7.39 -14.36 -11.48
CA SER A 74 8.17 -14.71 -12.68
C SER A 74 8.51 -13.50 -13.55
N ALA A 75 7.84 -12.37 -13.35
CA ALA A 75 8.09 -11.13 -14.10
C ALA A 75 9.25 -10.32 -13.49
N PRO A 76 9.97 -9.53 -14.30
CA PRO A 76 11.00 -8.63 -13.79
C PRO A 76 10.40 -7.49 -12.97
N GLY A 77 11.13 -7.02 -11.96
CA GLY A 77 10.82 -5.75 -11.27
C GLY A 77 11.15 -4.55 -12.15
N HIS A 78 10.44 -3.44 -11.97
CA HIS A 78 10.62 -2.24 -12.79
C HIS A 78 12.04 -1.67 -12.65
N VAL A 79 12.52 -1.54 -11.42
CA VAL A 79 13.87 -1.04 -11.11
C VAL A 79 14.95 -1.95 -11.68
N SER A 80 14.75 -3.26 -11.59
CA SER A 80 15.70 -4.25 -12.12
C SER A 80 15.81 -4.15 -13.66
N PHE A 81 14.67 -3.99 -14.34
CA PHE A 81 14.64 -3.81 -15.79
C PHE A 81 15.32 -2.51 -16.22
N GLU A 82 15.00 -1.38 -15.57
CA GLU A 82 15.63 -0.08 -15.89
C GLU A 82 17.13 -0.07 -15.59
N ASN A 83 17.57 -0.71 -14.50
CA ASN A 83 19.00 -0.85 -14.19
C ASN A 83 19.71 -1.70 -15.25
N THR A 84 19.08 -2.79 -15.71
CA THR A 84 19.63 -3.64 -16.78
C THR A 84 19.75 -2.84 -18.07
N LYS A 85 18.71 -2.12 -18.47
CA LYS A 85 18.70 -1.24 -19.65
C LYS A 85 19.80 -0.17 -19.58
N ARG A 86 19.94 0.52 -18.44
CA ARG A 86 20.99 1.51 -18.21
C ARG A 86 22.39 0.89 -18.29
N ALA A 87 22.58 -0.28 -17.69
CA ALA A 87 23.86 -0.98 -17.74
C ALA A 87 24.24 -1.41 -19.17
N THR A 88 23.28 -1.90 -19.96
CA THR A 88 23.50 -2.27 -21.36
C THR A 88 23.93 -1.06 -22.20
N LEU A 89 23.22 0.06 -22.08
CA LEU A 89 23.54 1.29 -22.81
C LEU A 89 24.85 1.95 -22.36
N ALA A 90 25.22 1.80 -21.08
CA ALA A 90 26.49 2.30 -20.56
C ALA A 90 27.70 1.49 -21.06
N GLN A 91 27.52 0.20 -21.34
CA GLN A 91 28.58 -0.66 -21.90
C GLN A 91 28.75 -0.47 -23.41
N ASP A 92 27.64 -0.36 -24.14
CA ASP A 92 27.64 -0.08 -25.58
C ASP A 92 26.39 0.75 -25.94
N PRO A 93 26.55 2.02 -26.32
CA PRO A 93 25.43 2.88 -26.72
C PRO A 93 24.63 2.36 -27.92
N ASN A 94 25.21 1.48 -28.73
CA ASN A 94 24.55 0.87 -29.89
C ASN A 94 24.00 -0.53 -29.59
N ALA A 95 24.13 -1.04 -28.36
CA ALA A 95 23.57 -2.33 -28.00
C ALA A 95 22.05 -2.34 -28.12
N GLN A 96 21.49 -3.48 -28.54
CA GLN A 96 20.06 -3.67 -28.49
C GLN A 96 19.58 -3.69 -27.03
N VAL A 97 18.75 -2.70 -26.70
CA VAL A 97 18.07 -2.64 -25.40
C VAL A 97 17.11 -3.83 -25.29
N PRO A 98 17.05 -4.51 -24.12
CA PRO A 98 16.07 -5.56 -23.89
C PRO A 98 14.65 -5.08 -24.22
N ALA A 99 13.89 -5.92 -24.93
CA ALA A 99 12.49 -5.63 -25.21
C ALA A 99 11.73 -5.47 -23.88
N ARG A 100 10.84 -4.47 -23.85
CA ARG A 100 10.06 -4.16 -22.65
C ARG A 100 9.17 -5.35 -22.26
N PRO A 101 9.12 -5.76 -20.98
CA PRO A 101 8.24 -6.83 -20.55
C PRO A 101 6.77 -6.44 -20.72
N SER A 102 5.90 -7.44 -20.91
CA SER A 102 4.46 -7.22 -21.04
C SER A 102 3.78 -6.77 -19.75
N HIS A 103 4.41 -7.04 -18.60
CA HIS A 103 4.01 -6.62 -17.26
C HIS A 103 5.20 -6.74 -16.31
N TYR A 104 5.12 -6.08 -15.16
CA TYR A 104 6.13 -6.14 -14.11
C TYR A 104 5.67 -7.00 -12.94
N LYS A 105 6.63 -7.34 -12.07
CA LYS A 105 6.43 -8.17 -10.88
C LYS A 105 5.26 -7.72 -10.01
N SER A 106 5.08 -6.41 -9.83
CA SER A 106 3.99 -5.85 -9.05
C SER A 106 3.27 -4.81 -9.89
N THR A 107 1.95 -4.91 -9.97
CA THR A 107 1.09 -3.94 -10.65
C THR A 107 -0.02 -3.53 -9.70
N SER A 108 -0.17 -2.22 -9.49
CA SER A 108 -1.25 -1.64 -8.69
C SER A 108 -2.38 -1.14 -9.57
N LEU A 109 -3.63 -1.35 -9.16
CA LEU A 109 -4.82 -0.79 -9.80
C LEU A 109 -5.77 -0.26 -8.73
N THR A 110 -6.47 0.82 -9.03
CA THR A 110 -7.52 1.37 -8.15
C THR A 110 -8.86 1.28 -8.87
N LEU A 111 -9.84 0.66 -8.23
CA LEU A 111 -11.17 0.44 -8.79
C LEU A 111 -12.23 1.14 -7.94
N SER A 112 -13.12 1.88 -8.58
CA SER A 112 -14.34 2.42 -7.97
C SER A 112 -15.49 2.31 -8.99
N PRO A 113 -16.60 1.62 -8.68
CA PRO A 113 -16.92 0.96 -7.40
C PRO A 113 -16.17 -0.38 -7.20
N PRO A 114 -16.08 -0.91 -5.97
CA PRO A 114 -15.36 -2.16 -5.65
C PRO A 114 -15.89 -3.40 -6.39
N THR A 115 -17.15 -3.36 -6.84
CA THR A 115 -17.83 -4.46 -7.53
C THR A 115 -17.28 -4.75 -8.92
N LEU A 116 -16.56 -3.79 -9.53
CA LEU A 116 -16.06 -3.90 -10.90
C LEU A 116 -15.10 -5.08 -11.09
N LEU A 117 -14.28 -5.39 -10.09
CA LEU A 117 -13.39 -6.56 -10.15
C LEU A 117 -14.16 -7.88 -10.22
N GLY A 118 -15.28 -7.98 -9.50
CA GLY A 118 -16.13 -9.16 -9.52
C GLY A 118 -16.72 -9.41 -10.91
N LEU A 119 -17.17 -8.34 -11.58
CA LEU A 119 -17.67 -8.40 -12.95
C LEU A 119 -16.57 -8.81 -13.94
N LEU A 120 -15.37 -8.24 -13.79
CA LEU A 120 -14.22 -8.61 -14.62
C LEU A 120 -13.88 -10.10 -14.46
N PHE A 121 -13.81 -10.59 -13.23
CA PHE A 121 -13.59 -12.01 -12.96
C PHE A 121 -14.69 -12.88 -13.53
N GLN A 122 -15.95 -12.47 -13.45
CA GLN A 122 -17.04 -13.21 -14.07
C GLN A 122 -16.88 -13.31 -15.59
N GLN A 123 -16.46 -12.23 -16.26
CA GLN A 123 -16.26 -12.19 -17.70
C GLN A 123 -15.10 -13.08 -18.19
N ILE A 124 -14.01 -13.15 -17.43
CA ILE A 124 -12.82 -13.94 -17.81
C ILE A 124 -12.89 -15.40 -17.32
N GLY A 125 -14.01 -15.85 -16.75
CA GLY A 125 -14.15 -17.21 -16.22
C GLY A 125 -13.39 -17.42 -14.91
N GLY A 126 -13.42 -16.44 -14.00
CA GLY A 126 -12.54 -16.36 -12.83
C GLY A 126 -12.55 -17.59 -11.93
N GLY A 127 -13.65 -18.35 -11.85
CA GLY A 127 -13.74 -19.58 -11.06
C GLY A 127 -12.88 -20.74 -11.56
N THR A 128 -12.41 -20.71 -12.81
CA THR A 128 -11.48 -21.72 -13.36
C THR A 128 -10.02 -21.30 -13.20
N VAL A 129 -9.75 -20.00 -13.16
CA VAL A 129 -8.41 -19.42 -13.19
C VAL A 129 -7.91 -19.01 -11.81
N TRP A 130 -8.81 -18.62 -10.90
CA TRP A 130 -8.49 -18.04 -9.60
C TRP A 130 -9.11 -18.84 -8.46
N SER A 131 -8.26 -19.39 -7.59
CA SER A 131 -8.71 -20.03 -6.35
C SER A 131 -9.43 -19.02 -5.45
N ASN A 132 -10.41 -19.50 -4.67
CA ASN A 132 -11.22 -18.71 -3.74
C ASN A 132 -12.12 -17.65 -4.40
N TRP A 133 -12.17 -17.60 -5.73
CA TRP A 133 -13.17 -16.77 -6.40
C TRP A 133 -14.55 -17.43 -6.32
N MET A 134 -15.47 -16.78 -5.61
CA MET A 134 -16.89 -17.08 -5.63
C MET A 134 -17.68 -15.75 -5.62
N PRO A 135 -18.69 -15.58 -6.50
CA PRO A 135 -19.60 -14.45 -6.43
C PRO A 135 -20.25 -14.36 -5.05
N GLY A 136 -20.21 -13.19 -4.42
CA GLY A 136 -20.80 -12.97 -3.08
C GLY A 136 -20.03 -13.60 -1.91
N ALA A 137 -18.81 -14.12 -2.13
CA ALA A 137 -17.99 -14.64 -1.05
C ALA A 137 -17.71 -13.58 0.03
N LEU A 138 -17.63 -14.00 1.28
CA LEU A 138 -17.16 -13.16 2.37
C LEU A 138 -15.68 -12.80 2.17
N PRO A 139 -15.22 -11.65 2.69
CA PRO A 139 -13.80 -11.31 2.66
C PRO A 139 -12.96 -12.33 3.44
N ASP A 140 -11.72 -12.56 3.00
CA ASP A 140 -10.80 -13.47 3.68
C ASP A 140 -10.36 -12.89 5.03
N ILE A 141 -10.11 -11.58 5.04
CA ILE A 141 -9.70 -10.81 6.21
C ILE A 141 -10.53 -9.53 6.28
N GLU A 142 -10.99 -9.20 7.46
CA GLU A 142 -11.69 -7.97 7.81
C GLU A 142 -10.86 -7.25 8.88
N ILE A 143 -10.67 -5.94 8.72
CA ILE A 143 -10.01 -5.09 9.72
C ILE A 143 -11.04 -4.10 10.23
N ASN A 144 -11.36 -4.18 11.52
CA ASN A 144 -12.32 -3.31 12.19
C ASN A 144 -11.66 -2.53 13.32
N GLY A 145 -11.73 -1.20 13.25
CA GLY A 145 -10.88 -0.34 14.05
C GLY A 145 -11.37 1.09 14.20
N ALA A 146 -10.51 1.91 14.79
CA ALA A 146 -10.71 3.34 14.94
C ALA A 146 -9.49 4.13 14.47
N VAL A 147 -9.76 5.34 13.99
CA VAL A 147 -8.74 6.34 13.63
C VAL A 147 -8.63 7.34 14.77
N PHE A 148 -7.40 7.56 15.20
CA PHE A 148 -7.01 8.55 16.19
C PHE A 148 -6.09 9.59 15.53
N GLN A 149 -6.14 10.82 16.00
CA GLN A 149 -5.23 11.87 15.60
C GLN A 149 -4.58 12.46 16.85
N ILE A 150 -3.27 12.58 16.84
CA ILE A 150 -2.49 13.24 17.89
C ILE A 150 -1.89 14.50 17.26
N GLY A 151 -2.15 15.67 17.85
CA GLY A 151 -1.73 16.93 17.24
C GLY A 151 -2.38 17.18 15.87
N GLU A 152 -1.61 17.76 14.95
CA GLU A 152 -2.08 18.12 13.60
C GLU A 152 -1.55 17.18 12.51
N ASP A 153 -0.43 16.51 12.78
CA ASP A 153 0.42 15.82 11.83
C ASP A 153 0.42 14.29 12.01
N LEU A 154 0.03 13.78 13.17
CA LEU A 154 0.08 12.34 13.43
C LEU A 154 -1.30 11.68 13.43
N ILE A 155 -1.45 10.65 12.61
CA ILE A 155 -2.64 9.80 12.54
C ILE A 155 -2.27 8.38 12.94
N ILE A 156 -3.02 7.80 13.89
CA ILE A 156 -2.87 6.42 14.32
C ILE A 156 -4.16 5.67 14.02
N ARG A 157 -4.09 4.61 13.24
CA ARG A 157 -5.20 3.69 13.00
C ARG A 157 -4.93 2.40 13.76
N VAL A 158 -5.91 1.96 14.54
CA VAL A 158 -5.82 0.71 15.30
C VAL A 158 -6.97 -0.16 14.85
N GLY A 159 -6.69 -1.37 14.39
CA GLY A 159 -7.68 -2.27 13.83
C GLY A 159 -7.52 -3.70 14.33
N ARG A 160 -8.65 -4.35 14.59
CA ARG A 160 -8.73 -5.79 14.87
C ARG A 160 -8.75 -6.54 13.55
N VAL A 161 -7.86 -7.50 13.41
CA VAL A 161 -7.78 -8.37 12.24
C VAL A 161 -8.65 -9.59 12.50
N ILE A 162 -9.69 -9.78 11.70
CA ILE A 162 -10.63 -10.90 11.76
C ILE A 162 -10.45 -11.70 10.48
N GLN A 163 -10.06 -12.97 10.60
CA GLN A 163 -9.91 -13.87 9.46
C GLN A 163 -10.95 -14.99 9.57
N LYS A 164 -11.84 -15.12 8.58
CA LYS A 164 -12.91 -16.15 8.59
C LYS A 164 -13.71 -16.17 9.90
N ASN A 165 -14.12 -15.00 10.38
CA ASN A 165 -14.82 -14.78 11.66
C ASN A 165 -14.03 -15.17 12.92
N GLN A 166 -12.72 -15.41 12.81
CA GLN A 166 -11.85 -15.63 13.96
C GLN A 166 -10.92 -14.43 14.15
N PRO A 167 -10.83 -13.87 15.36
CA PRO A 167 -9.85 -12.84 15.66
C PRO A 167 -8.43 -13.40 15.45
N ARG A 168 -7.58 -12.60 14.83
CA ARG A 168 -6.16 -12.90 14.59
C ARG A 168 -5.24 -11.86 15.22
N GLY A 169 -5.75 -11.04 16.13
CA GLY A 169 -5.02 -10.00 16.84
C GLY A 169 -5.24 -8.61 16.26
N LEU A 170 -4.25 -7.73 16.43
CA LEU A 170 -4.33 -6.31 16.11
C LEU A 170 -3.33 -5.89 15.03
N VAL A 171 -3.68 -4.82 14.32
CA VAL A 171 -2.79 -4.04 13.48
C VAL A 171 -2.85 -2.59 13.92
N ILE A 172 -1.71 -1.93 13.94
CA ILE A 172 -1.54 -0.52 14.29
C ILE A 172 -0.79 0.13 13.14
N GLU A 173 -1.39 1.12 12.51
CA GLU A 173 -0.75 1.94 11.51
C GLU A 173 -0.54 3.33 12.11
N ALA A 174 0.70 3.82 12.15
CA ALA A 174 1.00 5.20 12.48
C ALA A 174 1.51 5.92 11.24
N GLU A 175 0.96 7.10 11.00
CA GLU A 175 1.22 7.88 9.80
C GLU A 175 1.50 9.33 10.19
N LEU A 176 2.69 9.80 9.84
CA LEU A 176 3.09 11.20 9.97
C LEU A 176 2.81 11.91 8.64
N ILE A 177 1.87 12.86 8.66
CA ILE A 177 1.51 13.72 7.55
C ILE A 177 2.62 14.77 7.40
N PRO A 178 3.17 14.97 6.19
CA PRO A 178 4.19 15.99 5.98
C PRO A 178 3.61 17.39 6.21
N LEU A 179 4.21 18.15 7.13
CA LEU A 179 3.81 19.54 7.38
C LEU A 179 4.27 20.45 6.24
N PRO A 180 3.46 21.43 5.79
CA PRO A 180 3.77 22.32 4.66
C PRO A 180 5.02 23.21 4.84
N ARG A 181 5.67 23.20 6.01
CA ARG A 181 6.78 24.12 6.36
C ARG A 181 8.02 23.45 6.95
N ALA A 182 8.14 22.13 6.93
CA ALA A 182 9.37 21.48 7.41
C ALA A 182 10.46 21.48 6.29
N PRO A 183 11.68 21.95 6.58
CA PRO A 183 12.79 21.94 5.64
C PRO A 183 13.44 20.55 5.58
N GLY A 184 13.57 20.01 4.37
CA GLY A 184 14.57 19.01 4.01
C GLY A 184 14.14 17.53 4.05
N PRO A 185 14.74 16.69 3.19
CA PRO A 185 14.60 15.24 3.22
C PRO A 185 15.41 14.71 4.41
N GLY A 186 14.76 14.36 5.53
CA GLY A 186 15.51 13.83 6.66
C GLY A 186 14.80 13.70 8.01
N GLU A 187 13.46 13.70 8.07
CA GLU A 187 12.82 13.31 9.33
C GLU A 187 13.09 11.82 9.60
N ASP A 188 13.70 11.54 10.75
CA ASP A 188 14.17 10.20 11.11
C ASP A 188 12.95 9.30 11.41
N PRO A 189 12.70 8.22 10.63
CA PRO A 189 11.58 7.30 10.87
C PRO A 189 11.63 6.65 12.26
N ARG A 190 12.74 6.79 12.99
CA ARG A 190 12.90 6.37 14.38
C ARG A 190 11.86 6.98 15.32
N LEU A 191 11.44 8.22 15.12
CA LEU A 191 10.41 8.86 15.98
C LEU A 191 9.08 8.11 15.94
N LEU A 192 8.63 7.72 14.74
CA LEU A 192 7.43 6.89 14.58
C LEU A 192 7.62 5.50 15.17
N GLN A 193 8.80 4.91 15.00
CA GLN A 193 9.11 3.60 15.55
C GLN A 193 9.10 3.62 17.08
N GLU A 194 9.76 4.60 17.70
CA GLU A 194 9.77 4.81 19.15
C GLU A 194 8.36 5.06 19.69
N LEU A 195 7.57 5.87 18.99
CA LEU A 195 6.18 6.12 19.39
C LEU A 195 5.34 4.84 19.32
N ILE A 196 5.46 4.06 18.25
CA ILE A 196 4.71 2.81 18.17
C ILE A 196 5.22 1.82 19.22
N THR A 197 6.51 1.76 19.50
CA THR A 197 7.03 0.94 20.62
C THR A 197 6.49 1.42 21.96
N ALA A 198 6.27 2.72 22.14
CA ALA A 198 5.65 3.26 23.36
C ALA A 198 4.16 2.90 23.46
N VAL A 199 3.41 2.95 22.35
CA VAL A 199 1.97 2.64 22.29
C VAL A 199 1.70 1.12 22.28
N ALA A 200 2.63 0.34 21.75
CA ALA A 200 2.56 -1.11 21.76
C ALA A 200 2.88 -1.65 23.16
N PRO A 201 2.17 -2.68 23.63
CA PRO A 201 2.46 -3.28 24.92
C PRO A 201 3.79 -4.03 24.91
N THR A 202 4.47 -4.02 26.05
CA THR A 202 5.84 -4.51 26.25
C THR A 202 6.08 -5.99 25.93
N ASN A 203 5.02 -6.80 25.83
CA ASN A 203 5.09 -8.26 25.60
C ASN A 203 4.59 -8.68 24.21
N ALA A 204 4.41 -7.74 23.28
CA ALA A 204 3.88 -8.02 21.96
C ALA A 204 4.97 -8.53 21.01
N ASP A 205 4.70 -9.63 20.27
CA ASP A 205 5.46 -9.98 19.07
C ASP A 205 5.12 -8.97 17.98
N VAL A 206 5.91 -7.88 17.94
CA VAL A 206 5.71 -6.75 17.06
C VAL A 206 6.51 -6.94 15.78
N LYS A 207 5.81 -7.18 14.68
CA LYS A 207 6.41 -7.07 13.34
C LYS A 207 6.16 -5.67 12.80
N ALA A 208 7.20 -4.83 12.81
CA ALA A 208 7.17 -3.54 12.15
C ALA A 208 7.51 -3.69 10.67
N VAL A 209 6.67 -3.17 9.79
CA VAL A 209 6.92 -3.09 8.34
C VAL A 209 6.83 -1.63 7.93
N SER A 210 7.89 -1.14 7.31
CA SER A 210 7.93 0.14 6.62
C SER A 210 8.19 -0.10 5.13
N LEU A 211 7.65 0.77 4.29
CA LEU A 211 7.88 0.75 2.84
C LEU A 211 8.86 1.88 2.53
N THR A 212 9.96 1.56 1.85
CA THR A 212 10.87 2.60 1.34
C THR A 212 10.24 3.29 0.13
N GLU A 213 10.61 4.55 -0.11
CA GLU A 213 10.14 5.27 -1.31
C GLU A 213 10.54 4.55 -2.61
N GLU A 214 11.68 3.86 -2.63
CA GLU A 214 12.09 3.03 -3.78
C GLU A 214 11.11 1.89 -4.05
N GLN A 215 10.68 1.19 -3.00
CA GLN A 215 9.69 0.11 -3.10
C GLN A 215 8.31 0.64 -3.48
N TRP A 216 7.97 1.86 -3.05
CA TRP A 216 6.73 2.53 -3.44
C TRP A 216 6.74 2.93 -4.90
N ASN A 217 7.84 3.53 -5.37
CA ASN A 217 8.03 3.90 -6.76
C ASN A 217 7.99 2.69 -7.70
N GLU A 218 8.50 1.53 -7.28
CA GLU A 218 8.36 0.28 -8.03
C GLU A 218 6.88 -0.11 -8.26
N ILE A 219 6.02 0.15 -7.28
CA ILE A 219 4.58 -0.17 -7.32
C ILE A 219 3.80 0.87 -8.15
N LEU A 220 4.20 2.14 -8.07
CA LEU A 220 3.60 3.25 -8.81
C LEU A 220 3.96 3.25 -10.30
N ALA A 221 5.11 2.69 -10.67
CA ALA A 221 5.56 2.57 -12.05
C ALA A 221 4.74 1.57 -12.92
N GLY A 222 3.53 1.23 -12.47
CA GLY A 222 2.56 0.48 -13.26
C GLY A 222 2.04 1.27 -14.49
N PRO A 223 1.27 0.63 -15.37
CA PRO A 223 0.82 1.20 -16.65
C PRO A 223 -0.04 2.47 -16.51
N ASP A 224 -0.59 2.75 -15.33
CA ASP A 224 -1.44 3.91 -15.06
C ASP A 224 -0.67 5.25 -15.10
N GLN A 225 0.64 5.28 -14.82
CA GLN A 225 1.43 6.52 -14.91
C GLN A 225 1.97 6.82 -16.31
N GLU A 226 2.11 5.82 -17.17
CA GLU A 226 2.62 6.04 -18.53
C GLU A 226 1.54 6.47 -19.52
N THR A 227 0.26 6.19 -19.22
CA THR A 227 -0.85 6.68 -20.05
C THR A 227 -1.17 8.15 -19.79
N THR A 228 -0.75 8.72 -18.66
CA THR A 228 -0.87 10.16 -18.40
C THR A 228 0.27 11.00 -18.99
N THR A 229 1.29 10.38 -19.57
CA THR A 229 2.38 11.09 -20.27
C THR A 229 2.20 11.17 -21.79
N LYS A 230 0.96 11.08 -22.30
CA LYS A 230 0.66 11.42 -23.69
C LYS A 230 -0.49 12.42 -23.83
N THR A 231 -0.19 13.47 -24.59
CA THR A 231 -1.08 14.33 -25.37
C THR A 231 -1.96 15.32 -24.61
N SER A 232 -1.34 16.39 -24.09
CA SER A 232 -1.81 17.72 -24.49
C SER A 232 -1.23 18.01 -25.88
N ASN A 233 -1.88 17.48 -26.93
CA ASN A 233 -1.83 18.12 -28.23
C ASN A 233 -2.69 19.37 -28.08
N ASP A 234 -2.10 20.45 -27.59
CA ASP A 234 -2.51 21.77 -28.03
C ASP A 234 -1.54 22.13 -29.15
N ASP A 235 -2.11 22.21 -30.34
CA ASP A 235 -1.51 22.90 -31.48
C ASP A 235 -1.12 24.31 -31.02
N ASP A 236 0.18 24.58 -30.92
CA ASP A 236 0.74 25.92 -31.11
C ASP A 236 2.25 25.76 -31.37
N ASP A 237 2.58 25.83 -32.66
CA ASP A 237 3.90 26.23 -33.13
C ASP A 237 4.25 27.59 -32.51
N ASP A 238 5.38 27.69 -31.80
CA ASP A 238 6.15 28.90 -31.40
C ASP A 238 6.53 29.01 -29.91
N ASP A 239 7.12 27.97 -29.30
CA ASP A 239 7.87 28.16 -28.04
C ASP A 239 9.27 27.52 -28.08
N LEU A 240 10.14 28.16 -28.88
CA LEU A 240 11.60 27.99 -28.91
C LEU A 240 12.27 28.68 -27.71
N PHE A 241 11.74 28.48 -26.50
CA PHE A 241 12.35 28.90 -25.24
C PHE A 241 12.23 27.81 -24.19
N THR A 242 12.88 26.67 -24.42
CA THR A 242 13.17 25.73 -23.33
C THR A 242 14.24 26.35 -22.44
N TRP A 243 13.82 26.90 -21.29
CA TRP A 243 14.74 27.40 -20.27
C TRP A 243 15.64 26.26 -19.79
N PRO A 244 16.99 26.36 -19.88
CA PRO A 244 17.89 25.35 -19.35
C PRO A 244 17.91 25.50 -17.83
N GLY A 245 17.00 24.81 -17.15
CA GLY A 245 16.77 24.97 -15.72
C GLY A 245 15.47 24.36 -15.20
N LYS A 246 14.62 23.80 -16.05
CA LYS A 246 13.71 22.73 -15.58
C LYS A 246 14.55 21.48 -15.38
N GLU A 247 15.25 21.43 -14.24
CA GLU A 247 15.39 20.15 -13.54
C GLU A 247 14.00 19.51 -13.52
N ASP A 248 13.91 18.22 -13.79
CA ASP A 248 12.69 17.45 -13.64
C ASP A 248 12.10 17.76 -12.26
N GLU A 249 11.15 18.70 -12.20
CA GLU A 249 10.29 18.90 -11.05
C GLU A 249 9.44 17.63 -11.00
N THR A 250 10.02 16.59 -10.38
CA THR A 250 9.35 15.40 -9.92
C THR A 250 8.03 15.86 -9.34
N SER A 251 6.95 15.51 -10.04
CA SER A 251 5.60 16.01 -9.80
C SER A 251 5.31 16.14 -8.29
N PRO A 252 4.75 17.27 -7.83
CA PRO A 252 4.61 17.53 -6.40
C PRO A 252 3.67 16.50 -5.78
N GLN A 253 4.25 15.48 -5.15
CA GLN A 253 3.88 14.88 -3.86
C GLN A 253 2.38 14.72 -3.57
N LYS A 254 1.58 14.32 -4.57
CA LYS A 254 0.13 14.03 -4.41
C LYS A 254 -0.15 12.77 -3.60
N ASP A 255 0.86 11.94 -3.38
CA ASP A 255 0.80 10.65 -2.68
C ASP A 255 0.30 10.72 -1.24
N TRP A 256 0.33 11.90 -0.62
CA TRP A 256 -0.05 12.10 0.78
C TRP A 256 -1.44 12.72 0.97
N ILE A 257 -2.20 12.88 -0.12
CA ILE A 257 -3.51 13.52 -0.11
C ILE A 257 -4.54 12.60 -0.77
N GLY A 258 -5.70 12.45 -0.13
CA GLY A 258 -6.85 11.78 -0.72
C GLY A 258 -6.62 10.29 -1.06
N PRO A 259 -7.11 9.79 -2.19
CA PRO A 259 -7.08 8.37 -2.54
C PRO A 259 -5.68 7.75 -2.66
N GLU A 260 -4.66 8.52 -3.04
CA GLU A 260 -3.28 8.00 -3.17
C GLU A 260 -2.65 7.65 -1.80
N ARG A 261 -3.02 8.42 -0.77
CA ARG A 261 -2.64 8.12 0.62
C ARG A 261 -3.26 6.81 1.09
N GLU A 262 -4.55 6.62 0.80
CA GLU A 262 -5.27 5.38 1.12
C GLU A 262 -4.71 4.20 0.34
N LYS A 263 -4.34 4.43 -0.93
CA LYS A 263 -3.65 3.46 -1.78
C LYS A 263 -2.38 2.97 -1.09
N ARG A 264 -1.49 3.88 -0.66
CA ARG A 264 -0.24 3.54 0.05
C ARG A 264 -0.48 2.72 1.32
N SER A 265 -1.43 3.13 2.14
CA SER A 265 -1.86 2.40 3.34
C SER A 265 -2.34 0.98 3.00
N ALA A 266 -3.20 0.84 1.99
CA ALA A 266 -3.71 -0.44 1.54
C ALA A 266 -2.59 -1.38 1.05
N PHE A 267 -1.61 -0.88 0.30
CA PHE A 267 -0.48 -1.69 -0.17
C PHE A 267 0.40 -2.19 0.97
N LEU A 268 0.69 -1.34 1.95
CA LEU A 268 1.43 -1.72 3.16
C LEU A 268 0.74 -2.86 3.92
N LEU A 269 -0.57 -2.72 4.13
CA LEU A 269 -1.39 -3.72 4.81
C LEU A 269 -1.46 -5.03 4.02
N LEU A 270 -1.69 -4.97 2.70
CA LEU A 270 -1.71 -6.16 1.85
C LEU A 270 -0.38 -6.90 1.93
N LYS A 271 0.76 -6.22 1.79
CA LYS A 271 2.07 -6.86 1.90
C LYS A 271 2.28 -7.53 3.26
N LEU A 272 1.93 -6.84 4.35
CA LEU A 272 2.02 -7.43 5.69
C LEU A 272 1.17 -8.71 5.78
N LEU A 273 -0.10 -8.65 5.40
CA LEU A 273 -1.04 -9.76 5.50
C LEU A 273 -0.67 -10.93 4.58
N VAL A 274 -0.19 -10.66 3.36
CA VAL A 274 0.29 -11.70 2.44
C VAL A 274 1.46 -12.45 3.06
N THR A 275 2.48 -11.73 3.60
CA THR A 275 3.65 -12.40 4.20
C THR A 275 3.27 -13.30 5.38
N GLU A 276 2.19 -12.97 6.10
CA GLU A 276 1.65 -13.81 7.17
C GLU A 276 0.85 -15.00 6.65
N GLY A 277 0.01 -14.78 5.63
CA GLY A 277 -0.83 -15.82 5.02
C GLY A 277 0.00 -16.92 4.34
N THR A 278 1.16 -16.59 3.79
CA THR A 278 2.09 -17.55 3.17
C THR A 278 2.89 -18.40 4.16
N GLN A 279 2.85 -18.12 5.47
CA GLN A 279 3.56 -18.91 6.50
C GLN A 279 2.71 -20.04 7.10
N ARG A 280 1.63 -20.46 6.44
CA ARG A 280 0.84 -21.64 6.83
C ARG A 280 1.08 -22.82 5.90
#